data_AF-A0A8H6G0L3-F1
#
_entry.id   AF-A0A8H6G0L3-F1
#
_cell.length_a   1.000
_cell.length_b   1.000
_cell.length_c   1.000
_cell.angle_alpha   90.00
_cell.angle_beta   90.00
_cell.angle_gamma   90.00
#
_symmetry.space_group_name_H-M   'P 1'
#
loop_
_entity.id
_entity.type
_entity.pdbx_description
1 polymer ?
#
loop_
_entity_poly.entity_id
_entity_poly.type
_entity_poly.pdbx_seq_one_letter_code
_entity_poly.pdbx_strand_id
1 'polypeptide(L)'
;MACRMFVIDRTRGGTIEIPEETIDLAGTTGNVYRITICQLPSCTCPDSRQGNQCKHIVYVLHNVLRAPEHLQYQLAFLSSELREIFAAAPATASTSASSDAPSNRKEVSGDCPICFTELEAETEDSIVWCRAACGNNLHKDCFEQWARSQAGKEIRCVYCRTPWKRDEESLERVKNAGEVNGEGYVNVAGELGLSGARDYSTYHQHWVRRRGLGYF
;
A
#
# COMPACT_ATOMS: atom_id res chain seq x y z
N MET A 1 -15.93 -1.95 9.24
CA MET A 1 -14.87 -2.70 8.52
C MET A 1 -14.01 -1.70 7.78
N ALA A 2 -12.72 -1.58 8.11
CA ALA A 2 -11.83 -0.67 7.40
C ALA A 2 -11.51 -1.24 6.00
N CYS A 3 -11.71 -0.45 4.94
CA CYS A 3 -11.35 -0.84 3.57
C CYS A 3 -9.82 -0.81 3.46
N ARG A 4 -9.18 -1.97 3.61
CA ARG A 4 -7.72 -2.12 3.52
C ARG A 4 -7.31 -2.21 2.05
N MET A 5 -6.48 -1.28 1.61
CA MET A 5 -5.87 -1.28 0.27
C MET A 5 -4.35 -1.30 0.43
N PHE A 6 -3.66 -1.99 -0.47
CA PHE A 6 -2.23 -2.21 -0.39
C PHE A 6 -1.54 -1.66 -1.63
N VAL A 7 -0.54 -0.80 -1.43
CA VAL A 7 0.32 -0.33 -2.53
C VAL A 7 1.32 -1.44 -2.85
N ILE A 8 1.31 -1.89 -4.10
CA ILE A 8 2.23 -2.91 -4.63
C ILE A 8 3.47 -2.25 -5.19
N ASP A 9 3.26 -1.25 -6.04
CA ASP A 9 4.32 -0.62 -6.82
C ASP A 9 4.03 0.88 -7.03
N ARG A 10 5.09 1.67 -7.18
CA ARG A 10 5.05 3.11 -7.43
C ARG A 10 6.14 3.49 -8.41
N THR A 11 5.76 4.12 -9.51
CA THR A 11 6.68 4.60 -10.53
C THR A 11 6.42 6.06 -10.80
N ARG A 12 7.40 6.92 -10.52
CA ARG A 12 7.37 8.33 -10.93
C ARG A 12 7.75 8.45 -12.39
N GLY A 13 7.07 9.35 -13.08
CA GLY A 13 7.29 9.70 -14.47
C GLY A 13 6.93 11.17 -14.73
N GLY A 14 6.63 11.49 -15.98
CA GLY A 14 6.36 12.86 -16.40
C GLY A 14 7.61 13.72 -16.54
N THR A 15 7.42 15.03 -16.62
CA THR A 15 8.50 16.03 -16.70
C THR A 15 8.63 16.78 -15.37
N ILE A 16 9.68 17.56 -15.21
CA ILE A 16 9.86 18.43 -14.02
C ILE A 16 8.69 19.42 -13.88
N GLU A 17 8.14 19.88 -15.01
CA GLU A 17 7.04 20.83 -15.04
C GLU A 17 5.67 20.17 -14.82
N ILE A 18 5.50 18.96 -15.35
CA ILE A 18 4.25 18.18 -15.27
C ILE A 18 4.61 16.79 -14.73
N PRO A 19 4.82 16.68 -13.41
CA PRO A 19 5.16 15.41 -12.78
C PRO A 19 3.95 14.48 -12.79
N GLU A 20 4.22 13.19 -12.95
CA GLU A 20 3.21 12.13 -12.94
C GLU A 20 3.68 10.95 -12.07
N GLU A 21 2.75 10.22 -11.48
CA GLU A 21 3.08 8.99 -10.74
C GLU A 21 2.03 7.91 -11.03
N THR A 22 2.51 6.72 -11.33
CA THR A 22 1.70 5.51 -11.50
C THR A 22 1.83 4.62 -10.28
N ILE A 23 0.71 4.19 -9.72
CA ILE A 23 0.61 3.38 -8.51
C ILE A 23 -0.21 2.13 -8.83
N ASP A 24 0.35 0.95 -8.55
CA ASP A 24 -0.40 -0.30 -8.57
C ASP A 24 -0.91 -0.60 -7.15
N LEU A 25 -2.24 -0.73 -7.01
CA LEU A 25 -2.94 -0.82 -5.73
C LEU A 25 -3.85 -2.06 -5.71
N ALA A 26 -3.65 -2.95 -4.75
CA ALA A 26 -4.58 -4.05 -4.47
C ALA A 26 -5.75 -3.58 -3.60
N GLY A 27 -6.97 -3.88 -4.05
CA GLY A 27 -8.19 -3.66 -3.30
C GLY A 27 -8.46 -4.75 -2.24
N THR A 28 -9.62 -4.67 -1.58
CA THR A 28 -10.01 -5.60 -0.50
C THR A 28 -10.22 -7.04 -0.97
N THR A 29 -10.47 -7.26 -2.26
CA THR A 29 -10.64 -8.58 -2.87
C THR A 29 -9.34 -9.09 -3.52
N GLY A 30 -8.23 -8.37 -3.37
CA GLY A 30 -6.94 -8.71 -3.99
C GLY A 30 -6.82 -8.32 -5.46
N ASN A 31 -7.86 -7.78 -6.11
CA ASN A 31 -7.73 -7.26 -7.47
C ASN A 31 -6.80 -6.05 -7.49
N VAL A 32 -5.83 -6.07 -8.40
CA VAL A 32 -4.88 -4.97 -8.63
C VAL A 32 -5.48 -3.97 -9.60
N TYR A 33 -5.52 -2.71 -9.19
CA TYR A 33 -5.90 -1.57 -10.02
C TYR A 33 -4.69 -0.65 -10.19
N ARG A 34 -4.51 -0.16 -11.42
CA ARG A 34 -3.51 0.85 -11.73
C ARG A 34 -4.13 2.23 -11.64
N ILE A 35 -3.49 3.11 -10.90
CA ILE A 35 -3.88 4.52 -10.73
C ILE A 35 -2.76 5.38 -11.29
N THR A 36 -3.11 6.34 -12.13
CA THR A 36 -2.17 7.32 -12.64
C THR A 36 -2.61 8.70 -12.15
N ILE A 37 -1.75 9.34 -11.37
CA ILE A 37 -1.93 10.72 -10.91
C ILE A 37 -1.16 11.63 -11.88
N CYS A 38 -1.91 12.35 -12.69
CA CYS A 38 -1.47 13.37 -13.63
C CYS A 38 -2.52 14.49 -13.64
N GLN A 39 -2.49 15.38 -14.65
CA GLN A 39 -3.48 16.47 -14.74
C GLN A 39 -4.92 15.98 -14.77
N LEU A 40 -5.18 14.80 -15.34
CA LEU A 40 -6.46 14.10 -15.29
C LEU A 40 -6.27 12.72 -14.68
N PRO A 41 -6.43 12.59 -13.34
CA PRO A 41 -6.26 11.32 -12.65
C PRO A 41 -7.13 10.21 -13.24
N SER A 42 -6.56 9.04 -13.41
CA SER A 42 -7.25 7.89 -13.98
C SER A 42 -7.02 6.61 -13.17
N CYS A 43 -7.98 5.69 -13.20
CA CYS A 43 -7.87 4.39 -12.55
C CYS A 43 -8.48 3.29 -13.43
N THR A 44 -7.86 2.11 -13.43
CA THR A 44 -8.36 0.96 -14.20
C THR A 44 -9.55 0.24 -13.55
N CYS A 45 -10.06 0.72 -12.42
CA CYS A 45 -11.21 0.11 -11.75
C CYS A 45 -12.55 0.37 -12.47
N PRO A 46 -13.58 -0.47 -12.26
CA PRO A 46 -14.87 -0.33 -12.94
C PRO A 46 -15.54 1.04 -12.75
N ASP A 47 -15.45 1.61 -11.54
CA ASP A 47 -16.09 2.89 -11.22
C ASP A 47 -15.49 4.04 -12.04
N SER A 48 -14.15 4.05 -12.18
CA SER A 48 -13.44 5.08 -12.95
C SER A 48 -13.65 4.91 -14.46
N ARG A 49 -13.76 3.68 -14.96
CA ARG A 49 -14.09 3.43 -16.39
C ARG A 49 -15.46 3.97 -16.78
N GLN A 50 -16.38 4.10 -15.83
CA GLN A 50 -17.70 4.72 -16.02
C GLN A 50 -17.66 6.26 -15.93
N GLY A 51 -16.47 6.85 -15.77
CA GLY A 51 -16.29 8.31 -15.65
C GLY A 51 -16.48 8.86 -14.23
N ASN A 52 -16.60 8.00 -13.21
CA ASN A 52 -16.78 8.44 -11.83
C ASN A 52 -15.45 8.59 -11.09
N GLN A 53 -15.40 9.51 -10.12
CA GLN A 53 -14.28 9.56 -9.18
C GLN A 53 -14.32 8.31 -8.28
N CYS A 54 -13.31 7.47 -8.40
CA CYS A 54 -13.26 6.22 -7.65
C CYS A 54 -12.54 6.38 -6.31
N LYS A 55 -12.88 5.51 -5.37
CA LYS A 55 -12.22 5.44 -4.06
C LYS A 55 -10.71 5.21 -4.13
N HIS A 56 -10.20 4.62 -5.22
CA HIS A 56 -8.76 4.35 -5.37
C HIS A 56 -7.96 5.63 -5.61
N ILE A 57 -8.48 6.55 -6.43
CA ILE A 57 -7.84 7.86 -6.67
C ILE A 57 -7.81 8.65 -5.35
N VAL A 58 -8.94 8.73 -4.66
CA VAL A 58 -9.06 9.39 -3.35
C VAL A 58 -8.10 8.77 -2.33
N TYR A 59 -8.02 7.44 -2.28
CA TYR A 59 -7.11 6.73 -1.39
C TYR A 59 -5.65 7.08 -1.66
N VAL A 60 -5.24 7.13 -2.93
CA VAL A 60 -3.86 7.46 -3.33
C VAL A 60 -3.53 8.90 -2.94
N LEU A 61 -4.39 9.87 -3.25
CA LEU A 61 -4.16 11.28 -2.91
C LEU A 61 -4.05 11.48 -1.40
N HIS A 62 -4.96 10.89 -0.61
CA HIS A 62 -5.00 11.07 0.84
C HIS A 62 -3.92 10.27 1.58
N ASN A 63 -3.78 8.97 1.29
CA ASN A 63 -2.97 8.06 2.11
C ASN A 63 -1.56 7.81 1.56
N VAL A 64 -1.40 7.82 0.23
CA VAL A 64 -0.12 7.47 -0.42
C VAL A 64 0.71 8.72 -0.67
N LEU A 65 0.14 9.69 -1.38
CA LEU A 65 0.80 10.95 -1.71
C LEU A 65 0.68 11.98 -0.59
N ARG A 66 -0.26 11.82 0.35
CA ARG A 66 -0.53 12.78 1.43
C ARG A 66 -0.68 14.21 0.90
N ALA A 67 -1.45 14.34 -0.18
CA ALA A 67 -1.69 15.61 -0.83
C ALA A 67 -2.26 16.64 0.17
N PRO A 68 -1.97 17.94 -0.02
CA PRO A 68 -2.60 19.01 0.75
C PRO A 68 -4.12 18.86 0.77
N GLU A 69 -4.77 19.18 1.88
CA GLU A 69 -6.20 18.91 2.11
C GLU A 69 -7.10 19.43 0.98
N HIS A 70 -6.77 20.62 0.46
CA HIS A 70 -7.52 21.27 -0.62
C HIS A 70 -7.38 20.59 -1.99
N LEU A 71 -6.41 19.69 -2.17
CA LEU A 71 -6.12 18.96 -3.41
C LEU A 71 -6.58 17.49 -3.37
N GLN A 72 -6.99 16.96 -2.21
CA GLN A 72 -7.25 15.53 -2.03
C GLN A 72 -8.45 14.97 -2.82
N TYR A 73 -9.40 15.84 -3.20
CA TYR A 73 -10.67 15.43 -3.80
C TYR A 73 -10.93 16.08 -5.17
N GLN A 74 -9.94 16.77 -5.74
CA GLN A 74 -10.07 17.37 -7.06
C GLN A 74 -10.19 16.30 -8.16
N LEU A 75 -10.91 16.65 -9.24
CA LEU A 75 -11.09 15.78 -10.41
C LEU A 75 -10.01 15.98 -11.47
N ALA A 76 -9.32 17.11 -11.44
CA ALA A 76 -8.24 17.49 -12.35
C ALA A 76 -7.29 18.42 -11.61
N PHE A 77 -6.04 18.45 -12.05
CA PHE A 77 -4.95 19.23 -11.43
C PHE A 77 -4.25 20.11 -12.45
N LEU A 78 -3.85 21.29 -12.02
CA LEU A 78 -2.90 22.15 -12.70
C LEU A 78 -1.47 21.64 -12.51
N SER A 79 -0.56 22.00 -13.43
CA SER A 79 0.86 21.65 -13.31
C SER A 79 1.51 22.19 -12.02
N SER A 80 1.04 23.33 -11.50
CA SER A 80 1.47 23.87 -10.21
C SER A 80 0.99 23.02 -9.03
N GLU A 81 -0.27 22.58 -9.06
CA GLU A 81 -0.86 21.73 -8.01
C GLU A 81 -0.20 20.35 -8.00
N LEU A 82 0.09 19.77 -9.17
CA LEU A 82 0.85 18.52 -9.26
C LEU A 82 2.22 18.66 -8.60
N ARG A 83 2.97 19.73 -8.91
CA ARG A 83 4.27 19.98 -8.27
C ARG A 83 4.15 20.11 -6.76
N GLU A 84 3.10 20.77 -6.25
CA GLU A 84 2.83 20.86 -4.81
C GLU A 84 2.57 19.49 -4.19
N ILE A 85 1.71 18.67 -4.81
CA ILE A 85 1.41 17.30 -4.37
C ILE A 85 2.69 16.46 -4.30
N PHE A 86 3.49 16.45 -5.36
CA PHE A 86 4.68 15.61 -5.44
C PHE A 86 5.86 16.11 -4.60
N ALA A 87 5.90 17.41 -4.29
CA ALA A 87 6.86 17.98 -3.34
C ALA A 87 6.53 17.56 -1.88
N ALA A 88 5.24 17.48 -1.53
CA ALA A 88 4.80 16.99 -0.23
C ALA A 88 4.80 15.45 -0.13
N ALA A 89 4.79 14.75 -1.27
CA ALA A 89 4.65 13.31 -1.32
C ALA A 89 5.88 12.56 -0.74
N PRO A 90 5.65 11.48 0.04
CA PRO A 90 6.72 10.61 0.49
C PRO A 90 7.54 10.06 -0.68
N ALA A 91 8.86 10.02 -0.53
CA ALA A 91 9.79 9.55 -1.54
C ALA A 91 9.38 8.17 -2.09
N THR A 92 9.48 8.03 -3.41
CA THR A 92 9.35 6.73 -4.08
C THR A 92 10.67 5.98 -3.95
N ALA A 93 10.61 4.69 -3.61
CA ALA A 93 11.77 3.80 -3.55
C ALA A 93 12.59 3.74 -4.86
N SER A 94 12.00 4.21 -5.96
CA SER A 94 12.49 4.05 -7.33
C SER A 94 13.35 5.22 -7.88
N THR A 95 13.85 6.13 -7.03
CA THR A 95 14.74 7.22 -7.48
C THR A 95 15.98 7.33 -6.63
N SER A 96 16.75 6.24 -6.49
CA SER A 96 18.14 6.25 -6.01
C SER A 96 18.84 4.92 -6.38
N ALA A 97 18.96 4.59 -7.67
CA ALA A 97 19.77 3.45 -8.09
C ALA A 97 21.25 3.84 -8.22
N SER A 98 21.87 4.12 -7.08
CA SER A 98 23.29 3.89 -6.83
C SER A 98 23.55 4.15 -5.35
N SER A 99 23.33 3.12 -4.51
CA SER A 99 24.00 2.76 -3.26
C SER A 99 23.07 1.89 -2.41
N ASP A 100 23.54 0.71 -2.01
CA ASP A 100 22.91 -0.25 -1.10
C ASP A 100 22.44 0.37 0.23
N ALA A 101 21.18 0.82 0.31
CA ALA A 101 20.52 1.14 1.58
C ALA A 101 19.01 0.87 1.52
N PRO A 102 18.42 0.28 2.56
CA PRO A 102 17.02 -0.12 2.55
C PRO A 102 16.08 1.11 2.62
N SER A 103 15.30 1.28 1.56
CA SER A 103 14.54 2.47 1.14
C SER A 103 13.50 3.08 2.11
N ASN A 104 13.24 2.52 3.29
CA ASN A 104 12.30 3.11 4.26
C ASN A 104 12.72 2.93 5.73
N ARG A 105 13.98 2.55 6.00
CA ARG A 105 14.46 2.37 7.36
C ARG A 105 14.66 3.72 8.03
N LYS A 106 14.07 3.92 9.20
CA LYS A 106 14.39 5.07 10.03
C LYS A 106 15.72 4.88 10.72
N GLU A 107 16.37 5.98 11.05
CA GLU A 107 17.53 5.98 11.94
C GLU A 107 17.21 5.17 13.21
N VAL A 108 18.20 4.38 13.64
CA VAL A 108 18.07 3.58 14.86
C VAL A 108 18.19 4.56 16.03
N SER A 109 17.06 4.98 16.57
CA SER A 109 16.99 5.91 17.69
C SER A 109 15.75 5.65 18.56
N GLY A 110 15.88 5.97 19.84
CA GLY A 110 14.84 5.80 20.86
C GLY A 110 14.75 4.38 21.41
N ASP A 111 13.64 4.09 22.09
CA ASP A 111 13.46 2.84 22.84
C ASP A 111 12.65 1.80 22.06
N CYS A 112 12.99 0.53 22.26
CA CYS A 112 12.22 -0.59 21.77
C CYS A 112 10.86 -0.67 22.50
N PRO A 113 9.70 -0.68 21.83
CA PRO A 113 8.37 -0.69 22.45
C PRO A 113 7.99 -2.02 23.12
N ILE A 114 8.86 -3.04 23.02
CA ILE A 114 8.64 -4.35 23.64
C ILE A 114 9.35 -4.43 24.99
N CYS A 115 10.63 -4.01 25.05
CA CYS A 115 11.45 -4.09 26.26
C CYS A 115 11.70 -2.74 26.93
N PHE A 116 11.35 -1.63 26.29
CA PHE A 116 11.57 -0.25 26.75
C PHE A 116 13.05 0.05 27.05
N THR A 117 13.94 -0.56 26.26
CA THR A 117 15.39 -0.35 26.31
C THR A 117 15.83 0.31 25.01
N GLU A 118 16.89 1.11 25.09
CA GLU A 118 17.46 1.84 23.95
C GLU A 118 17.79 0.89 22.80
N LEU A 119 17.46 1.32 21.58
CA LEU A 119 17.75 0.58 20.36
C LEU A 119 19.23 0.78 19.99
N GLU A 120 20.11 0.02 20.61
CA GLU A 120 21.54 0.03 20.28
C GLU A 120 21.86 -1.10 19.29
N ALA A 121 22.49 -0.75 18.18
CA ALA A 121 23.01 -1.74 17.24
C ALA A 121 24.37 -2.26 17.74
N GLU A 122 24.37 -3.12 18.75
CA GLU A 122 25.60 -3.77 19.24
C GLU A 122 26.25 -4.63 18.14
N THR A 123 25.43 -5.22 17.27
CA THR A 123 25.82 -6.00 16.08
C THR A 123 24.90 -5.70 14.90
N GLU A 124 25.35 -5.91 13.65
CA GLU A 124 24.56 -5.64 12.42
C GLU A 124 23.19 -6.34 12.41
N ASP A 125 23.07 -7.49 13.10
CA ASP A 125 21.86 -8.32 13.15
C ASP A 125 21.00 -8.13 14.41
N SER A 126 21.40 -7.26 15.35
CA SER A 126 20.67 -7.05 16.61
C SER A 126 19.33 -6.32 16.44
N ILE A 127 19.14 -5.63 15.30
CA ILE A 127 17.97 -4.79 15.02
C ILE A 127 17.25 -5.27 13.76
N VAL A 128 15.94 -5.50 13.91
CA VAL A 128 15.00 -5.68 12.79
C VAL A 128 14.13 -4.45 12.65
N TRP A 129 13.54 -4.25 11.48
CA TRP A 129 12.75 -3.05 11.24
C TRP A 129 11.61 -3.31 10.26
N CYS A 130 10.59 -2.45 10.30
CA CYS A 130 9.39 -2.61 9.49
C CYS A 130 9.64 -2.20 8.03
N ARG A 131 10.08 -3.16 7.22
CA ARG A 131 10.20 -3.03 5.75
C ARG A 131 8.88 -2.72 5.05
N ALA A 132 7.77 -3.20 5.61
CA ALA A 132 6.47 -3.13 4.94
C ALA A 132 5.82 -1.74 4.92
N ALA A 133 6.12 -0.86 5.89
CA ALA A 133 5.48 0.45 5.98
C ALA A 133 6.28 1.47 6.80
N CYS A 134 6.26 1.35 8.13
CA CYS A 134 6.58 2.48 9.00
C CYS A 134 8.08 2.71 9.26
N GLY A 135 8.95 1.79 8.85
CA GLY A 135 10.39 1.98 8.95
C GLY A 135 10.99 1.88 10.35
N ASN A 136 10.17 1.73 11.40
CA ASN A 136 10.62 1.72 12.79
C ASN A 136 11.42 0.45 13.11
N ASN A 137 12.39 0.62 14.02
CA ASN A 137 13.34 -0.39 14.46
C ASN A 137 12.84 -1.11 15.73
N LEU A 138 13.26 -2.37 15.91
CA LEU A 138 12.96 -3.26 17.03
C LEU A 138 14.20 -4.15 17.27
N HIS A 139 14.48 -4.52 18.51
CA HIS A 139 15.43 -5.61 18.75
C HIS A 139 14.93 -6.90 18.10
N LYS A 140 15.84 -7.64 17.45
CA LYS A 140 15.56 -8.92 16.79
C LYS A 140 14.94 -9.91 17.77
N ASP A 141 15.55 -10.08 18.93
CA ASP A 141 15.09 -11.03 19.95
C ASP A 141 13.70 -10.66 20.49
N CYS A 142 13.46 -9.37 20.73
CA CYS A 142 12.16 -8.87 21.16
C CYS A 142 11.09 -9.15 20.10
N PHE A 143 11.39 -8.89 18.83
CA PHE A 143 10.47 -9.17 17.74
C PHE A 143 10.20 -10.67 17.57
N GLU A 144 11.22 -11.52 17.67
CA GLU A 144 11.06 -12.97 17.57
C GLU A 144 10.23 -13.55 18.71
N GLN A 145 10.48 -13.12 19.94
CA GLN A 145 9.70 -13.55 21.10
C GLN A 145 8.24 -13.10 20.98
N TRP A 146 8.02 -11.86 20.55
CA TRP A 146 6.68 -11.36 20.27
C TRP A 146 6.01 -12.14 19.14
N ALA A 147 6.71 -12.42 18.03
CA ALA A 147 6.18 -13.20 16.92
C ALA A 147 5.78 -14.62 17.34
N ARG A 148 6.58 -15.29 18.18
CA ARG A 148 6.24 -16.61 18.76
C ARG A 148 4.95 -16.55 19.59
N SER A 149 4.69 -15.45 20.30
CA SER A 149 3.43 -15.25 21.04
C SER A 149 2.20 -15.12 20.13
N GLN A 150 2.40 -14.83 18.84
CA GLN A 150 1.34 -14.73 17.84
C GLN A 150 1.14 -16.04 17.05
N ALA A 151 1.54 -17.19 17.61
CA ALA A 151 1.38 -18.48 16.97
C ALA A 151 -0.06 -18.71 16.46
N GLY A 152 -0.18 -19.09 15.18
CA GLY A 152 -1.46 -19.27 14.49
C GLY A 152 -2.14 -17.98 14.00
N LYS A 153 -1.48 -16.82 14.12
CA LYS A 153 -1.98 -15.52 13.62
C LYS A 153 -0.98 -14.90 12.64
N GLU A 154 -1.47 -14.04 11.75
CA GLU A 154 -0.65 -13.22 10.85
C GLU A 154 0.24 -12.26 11.66
N ILE A 155 1.56 -12.33 11.46
CA ILE A 155 2.53 -11.46 12.13
C ILE A 155 2.42 -10.05 11.54
N ARG A 156 2.32 -9.05 12.42
CA ARG A 156 2.12 -7.65 12.07
C ARG A 156 3.18 -6.77 12.72
N CYS A 157 3.40 -5.57 12.20
CA CYS A 157 4.28 -4.60 12.85
C CYS A 157 3.66 -4.14 14.19
N VAL A 158 4.44 -4.13 15.26
CA VAL A 158 4.00 -3.66 16.58
C VAL A 158 3.63 -2.17 16.56
N TYR A 159 4.28 -1.38 15.70
CA TYR A 159 4.00 0.06 15.56
C TYR A 159 2.78 0.35 14.70
N CYS A 160 2.78 -0.09 13.44
CA CYS A 160 1.76 0.31 12.46
C CYS A 160 0.74 -0.78 12.13
N ARG A 161 0.90 -2.00 12.66
CA ARG A 161 0.01 -3.16 12.46
C ARG A 161 -0.11 -3.67 11.01
N THR A 162 0.73 -3.16 10.10
CA THR A 162 0.91 -3.70 8.73
C THR A 162 1.47 -5.12 8.81
N PRO A 163 1.01 -6.07 7.96
CA PRO A 163 1.61 -7.41 7.88
C PRO A 163 3.14 -7.35 7.74
N TRP A 164 3.83 -8.16 8.54
CA TRP A 164 5.29 -8.13 8.61
C TRP A 164 5.91 -8.86 7.43
N LYS A 165 6.80 -8.19 6.69
CA LYS A 165 7.57 -8.79 5.60
C LYS A 165 8.90 -9.33 6.12
N ARG A 166 9.12 -10.63 5.92
CA ARG A 166 10.46 -11.24 5.99
C ARG A 166 11.08 -11.17 4.59
N ASP A 167 12.17 -10.42 4.50
CA ASP A 167 13.06 -10.17 3.34
C ASP A 167 12.41 -9.86 1.97
N GLU A 168 13.22 -9.22 1.11
CA GLU A 168 12.79 -8.41 -0.05
C GLU A 168 12.19 -9.19 -1.23
N GLU A 169 12.24 -10.52 -1.18
CA GLU A 169 11.72 -11.42 -2.22
C GLU A 169 10.19 -11.37 -2.41
N SER A 170 9.45 -10.65 -1.56
CA SER A 170 8.01 -10.83 -1.40
C SER A 170 7.14 -9.96 -2.30
N LEU A 171 7.57 -8.78 -2.78
CA LEU A 171 6.67 -7.86 -3.50
C LEU A 171 6.64 -8.02 -5.02
N GLU A 172 7.79 -8.18 -5.67
CA GLU A 172 7.84 -8.45 -7.12
C GLU A 172 7.22 -9.82 -7.43
N ARG A 173 7.40 -10.78 -6.51
CA ARG A 173 6.67 -12.06 -6.55
C ARG A 173 5.17 -11.86 -6.46
N VAL A 174 4.65 -10.96 -5.62
CA VAL A 174 3.19 -10.70 -5.53
C VAL A 174 2.62 -10.25 -6.87
N LYS A 175 3.29 -9.33 -7.58
CA LYS A 175 2.83 -8.84 -8.88
C LYS A 175 2.87 -9.93 -9.96
N ASN A 176 3.86 -10.83 -9.90
CA ASN A 176 4.05 -11.92 -10.88
C ASN A 176 3.31 -13.22 -10.53
N ALA A 177 2.95 -13.43 -9.26
CA ALA A 177 2.25 -14.62 -8.78
C ALA A 177 0.73 -14.52 -8.94
N GLY A 178 0.20 -13.30 -9.06
CA GLY A 178 -1.23 -13.09 -9.17
C GLY A 178 -1.83 -13.70 -10.44
N GLU A 179 -2.94 -14.41 -10.28
CA GLU A 179 -3.69 -15.00 -11.40
C GLU A 179 -4.63 -13.97 -12.02
N VAL A 180 -4.78 -14.00 -13.35
CA VAL A 180 -5.73 -13.13 -14.05
C VAL A 180 -7.14 -13.73 -13.95
N ASN A 181 -8.07 -12.98 -13.37
CA ASN A 181 -9.46 -13.41 -13.24
C ASN A 181 -10.24 -13.25 -14.56
N GLY A 182 -11.47 -13.79 -14.61
CA GLY A 182 -12.34 -13.69 -15.80
C GLY A 182 -12.76 -12.26 -16.19
N GLU A 183 -12.51 -11.27 -15.32
CA GLU A 183 -12.73 -9.84 -15.60
C GLU A 183 -11.47 -9.14 -16.14
N GLY A 184 -10.35 -9.86 -16.27
CA GLY A 184 -9.08 -9.36 -16.81
C GLY A 184 -8.18 -8.64 -15.80
N TYR A 185 -8.42 -8.77 -14.49
CA TYR A 185 -7.57 -8.19 -13.45
C TYR A 185 -6.62 -9.24 -12.86
N VAL A 186 -5.39 -8.84 -12.57
CA VAL A 186 -4.46 -9.62 -11.73
C VAL A 186 -4.99 -9.62 -10.30
N ASN A 187 -5.20 -10.80 -9.74
CA ASN A 187 -5.64 -10.98 -8.36
C ASN A 187 -4.50 -11.53 -7.50
N VAL A 188 -4.20 -10.82 -6.42
CA VAL A 188 -3.12 -11.16 -5.47
C VAL A 188 -3.64 -11.46 -4.06
N ALA A 189 -4.87 -11.99 -3.97
CA ALA A 189 -5.52 -12.20 -2.68
C ALA A 189 -4.77 -13.23 -1.83
N GLY A 190 -4.29 -14.33 -2.43
CA GLY A 190 -3.59 -15.40 -1.71
C GLY A 190 -2.30 -14.91 -1.07
N GLU A 191 -1.54 -14.10 -1.79
CA GLU A 191 -0.26 -13.54 -1.37
C GLU A 191 -0.43 -12.47 -0.29
N LEU A 192 -1.54 -11.72 -0.35
CA LEU A 192 -1.88 -10.70 0.64
C LEU A 192 -2.73 -11.23 1.82
N GLY A 193 -3.00 -12.54 1.88
CA GLY A 193 -3.83 -13.14 2.93
C GLY A 193 -5.28 -12.64 2.93
N LEU A 194 -5.79 -12.23 1.77
CA LEU A 194 -7.17 -11.77 1.57
C LEU A 194 -8.06 -12.93 1.13
N SER A 195 -9.36 -12.83 1.47
CA SER A 195 -10.34 -13.87 1.11
C SER A 195 -10.58 -14.01 -0.39
N GLY A 196 -10.20 -13.02 -1.20
CA GLY A 196 -10.55 -12.91 -2.63
C GLY A 196 -12.03 -12.58 -2.88
N ALA A 197 -12.92 -13.01 -1.99
CA ALA A 197 -14.35 -12.73 -2.06
C ALA A 197 -14.72 -11.36 -1.48
N ARG A 198 -15.66 -10.68 -2.12
CA ARG A 198 -16.26 -9.45 -1.61
C ARG A 198 -17.23 -9.75 -0.47
N ASP A 199 -17.05 -9.08 0.66
CA ASP A 199 -17.99 -9.18 1.77
C ASP A 199 -19.27 -8.38 1.48
N TYR A 200 -20.39 -9.09 1.39
CA TYR A 200 -21.74 -8.53 1.21
C TYR A 200 -22.58 -8.60 2.49
N SER A 201 -22.03 -9.06 3.61
CA SER A 201 -22.77 -9.22 4.88
C SER A 201 -23.43 -7.92 5.36
N THR A 202 -22.80 -6.79 5.05
CA THR A 202 -23.25 -5.43 5.41
C THR A 202 -24.09 -4.76 4.32
N TYR A 203 -24.19 -5.35 3.13
CA TYR A 203 -24.95 -4.77 2.03
C TYR A 203 -26.44 -5.02 2.26
N HIS A 204 -27.27 -4.08 1.83
CA HIS A 204 -28.71 -4.29 1.92
C HIS A 204 -29.10 -5.51 1.07
N GLN A 205 -29.70 -6.52 1.73
CA GLN A 205 -29.94 -7.87 1.20
C GLN A 205 -30.64 -7.88 -0.17
N HIS A 206 -31.57 -6.95 -0.39
CA HIS A 206 -32.25 -6.78 -1.67
C HIS A 206 -31.29 -6.57 -2.87
N TRP A 207 -30.17 -5.87 -2.70
CA TRP A 207 -29.16 -5.67 -3.77
C TRP A 207 -28.31 -6.91 -3.98
N VAL A 208 -28.03 -7.64 -2.91
CA VAL A 208 -27.21 -8.87 -2.93
C VAL A 208 -27.97 -9.99 -3.65
N ARG A 209 -29.25 -10.17 -3.34
CA ARG A 209 -30.11 -11.21 -3.96
C ARG A 209 -30.33 -10.99 -5.45
N ARG A 210 -30.39 -9.73 -5.92
CA ARG A 210 -30.55 -9.41 -7.35
C ARG A 210 -29.31 -9.70 -8.19
N ARG A 211 -28.11 -9.79 -7.60
CA ARG A 211 -26.89 -10.20 -8.34
C ARG A 211 -26.87 -11.68 -8.74
N GLY A 212 -27.66 -12.54 -8.08
CA GLY A 212 -27.78 -13.96 -8.44
C GLY A 212 -28.69 -14.24 -9.64
N LEU A 213 -29.43 -13.23 -10.14
CA LEU A 213 -30.47 -13.39 -11.16
C LEU A 213 -30.11 -12.80 -12.53
N GLY A 214 -28.83 -12.54 -12.80
CA GLY A 214 -28.35 -12.32 -14.16
C GLY A 214 -29.01 -11.16 -14.92
N TYR A 215 -29.02 -9.96 -14.32
CA TYR A 215 -29.26 -8.74 -15.09
C TYR A 215 -28.04 -7.82 -14.93
N PHE A 216 -27.08 -8.04 -15.81
CA PHE A 216 -26.19 -7.02 -16.36
C PHE A 216 -26.59 -6.83 -17.83
#